data_AF-A0A318PMI7-F1
#
_entry.id   AF-A0A318PMI7-F1
#
_cell.length_a   1.000
_cell.length_b   1.000
_cell.length_c   1.000
_cell.angle_alpha   90.00
_cell.angle_beta   90.00
_cell.angle_gamma   90.00
#
_symmetry.space_group_name_H-M   'P 1'
#
loop_
_entity.id
_entity.type
_entity.pdbx_description
1 polymer ?
#
loop_
_entity_poly.entity_id
_entity_poly.type
_entity_poly.pdbx_seq_one_letter_code
_entity_poly.pdbx_strand_id
1 'polypeptide(L)'
;MQLVVLTGYWSAPFEADAGDDAYVDPKHPVDDGVVAGIARMRAALIRTETILTHAGKKVIVLGDAPHFHLDPAREAVTAFMPVRSWVEHQLDPALALTGGIAPLPRVVTPARSIENAVHAAATTVGGITYASLYERFCTLQGCRFSRGAASLYVDSQHLSGVGGEFALNGLINVAPSTMADK
;
A
#
# COMPACT_ATOMS: atom_id res chain seq x y z
N MET A 1 1.72 23.09 13.03
CA MET A 1 2.54 21.89 12.77
C MET A 1 1.84 21.09 11.68
N GLN A 2 2.54 20.74 10.59
CA GLN A 2 1.96 20.00 9.46
C GLN A 2 2.48 18.55 9.46
N LEU A 3 1.59 17.62 9.21
CA LEU A 3 1.90 16.20 9.01
C LEU A 3 2.05 15.94 7.51
N VAL A 4 3.08 15.17 7.14
CA VAL A 4 3.28 14.66 5.78
C VAL A 4 3.31 13.14 5.84
N VAL A 5 2.49 12.50 5.01
CA VAL A 5 2.50 11.05 4.82
C VAL A 5 3.16 10.77 3.47
N LEU A 6 4.29 10.08 3.50
CA LEU A 6 4.96 9.57 2.32
C LEU A 6 4.51 8.13 2.10
N THR A 7 3.96 7.87 0.92
CA THR A 7 3.50 6.55 0.49
C THR A 7 3.65 6.46 -1.02
N GLY A 8 3.76 5.25 -1.54
CA GLY A 8 3.87 4.95 -2.95
C GLY A 8 3.68 3.47 -3.17
N TYR A 9 3.78 3.07 -4.43
CA TYR A 9 4.03 1.69 -4.81
C TYR A 9 5.53 1.55 -5.05
N TRP A 10 6.28 1.38 -3.97
CA TRP A 10 7.74 1.40 -3.96
C TRP A 10 8.34 0.24 -4.75
N SER A 11 7.70 -0.92 -4.76
CA SER A 11 8.15 -2.07 -5.54
C SER A 11 7.80 -1.97 -7.02
N ALA A 12 6.94 -1.04 -7.44
CA ALA A 12 6.36 -1.00 -8.79
C ALA A 12 7.36 -1.26 -9.93
N PRO A 13 8.56 -0.63 -9.99
CA PRO A 13 9.47 -0.86 -11.11
C PRO A 13 9.98 -2.32 -11.19
N PHE A 14 9.99 -3.02 -10.07
CA PHE A 14 10.60 -4.36 -9.94
C PHE A 14 9.58 -5.49 -9.98
N GLU A 15 8.30 -5.18 -10.16
CA GLU A 15 7.26 -6.19 -10.26
C GLU A 15 7.24 -6.80 -11.66
N ALA A 16 6.90 -8.08 -11.75
CA ALA A 16 6.99 -8.84 -12.99
C ALA A 16 6.07 -8.29 -14.11
N ASP A 17 5.02 -7.56 -13.75
CA ASP A 17 4.11 -6.89 -14.67
C ASP A 17 4.57 -5.47 -15.09
N ALA A 18 5.61 -4.94 -14.45
CA ALA A 18 6.23 -3.64 -14.78
C ALA A 18 7.41 -3.75 -15.75
N GLY A 19 7.74 -4.94 -16.23
CA GLY A 19 8.77 -5.13 -17.26
C GLY A 19 10.21 -5.08 -16.76
N ASP A 20 10.45 -5.33 -15.47
CA ASP A 20 11.77 -5.26 -14.82
C ASP A 20 12.46 -3.88 -14.94
N ASP A 21 11.67 -2.81 -14.80
CA ASP A 21 12.16 -1.43 -14.75
C ASP A 21 13.02 -1.16 -13.50
N ALA A 22 13.67 0.01 -13.46
CA ALA A 22 14.47 0.44 -12.32
C ALA A 22 14.31 1.92 -12.00
N TYR A 23 14.56 2.27 -10.73
CA TYR A 23 14.74 3.67 -10.36
C TYR A 23 16.05 4.21 -10.95
N VAL A 24 15.94 5.12 -11.91
CA VAL A 24 17.08 5.79 -12.56
C VAL A 24 17.28 7.21 -12.03
N ASP A 25 18.51 7.70 -12.10
CA ASP A 25 18.79 9.12 -11.87
C ASP A 25 18.48 9.88 -13.18
N PRO A 26 17.63 10.93 -13.18
CA PRO A 26 17.40 11.73 -14.37
C PRO A 26 18.68 12.35 -14.98
N LYS A 27 19.72 12.55 -14.15
CA LYS A 27 21.03 13.05 -14.58
C LYS A 27 21.95 11.94 -15.11
N HIS A 28 21.60 10.68 -14.87
CA HIS A 28 22.30 9.50 -15.36
C HIS A 28 21.27 8.39 -15.67
N PRO A 29 20.57 8.48 -16.82
CA PRO A 29 19.42 7.63 -17.16
C PRO A 29 19.89 6.26 -17.67
N VAL A 30 20.75 5.60 -16.90
CA VAL A 30 21.23 4.24 -17.16
C VAL A 30 20.58 3.31 -16.15
N ASP A 31 20.05 2.20 -16.66
CA ASP A 31 19.62 1.09 -15.83
C ASP A 31 20.86 0.30 -15.36
N ASP A 32 21.22 0.49 -14.10
CA ASP A 32 22.31 -0.25 -13.43
C ASP A 32 21.77 -1.47 -12.65
N GLY A 33 20.55 -1.88 -12.97
CA GLY A 33 19.85 -3.02 -12.40
C GLY A 33 19.18 -2.75 -11.04
N VAL A 34 18.44 -3.76 -10.59
CA VAL A 34 17.58 -3.72 -9.40
C VAL A 34 18.31 -3.22 -8.15
N VAL A 35 19.52 -3.74 -7.86
CA VAL A 35 20.28 -3.37 -6.65
C VAL A 35 20.61 -1.88 -6.62
N ALA A 36 21.07 -1.33 -7.76
CA ALA A 36 21.37 0.09 -7.88
C ALA A 36 20.09 0.94 -7.82
N GLY A 37 19.00 0.48 -8.43
CA GLY A 37 17.69 1.12 -8.36
C GLY A 37 17.17 1.24 -6.93
N ILE A 38 17.23 0.16 -6.15
CA ILE A 38 16.83 0.17 -4.73
C ILE A 38 17.67 1.16 -3.93
N ALA A 39 18.99 1.18 -4.14
CA ALA A 39 19.89 2.12 -3.47
C ALA A 39 19.56 3.58 -3.81
N ARG A 40 19.22 3.88 -5.07
CA ARG A 40 18.81 5.22 -5.52
C ARG A 40 17.50 5.67 -4.90
N MET A 41 16.49 4.80 -4.92
CA MET A 41 15.19 5.07 -4.29
C MET A 41 15.37 5.35 -2.80
N ARG A 42 16.13 4.52 -2.07
CA ARG A 42 16.46 4.76 -0.67
C ARG A 42 17.15 6.11 -0.45
N ALA A 43 18.15 6.45 -1.26
CA ALA A 43 18.87 7.71 -1.14
C ALA A 43 17.97 8.93 -1.43
N ALA A 44 17.06 8.82 -2.41
CA ALA A 44 16.08 9.85 -2.71
C ALA A 44 15.06 10.04 -1.58
N LEU A 45 14.60 8.93 -0.97
CA LEU A 45 13.69 8.96 0.16
C LEU A 45 14.35 9.63 1.38
N ILE A 46 15.57 9.26 1.74
CA ILE A 46 16.34 9.90 2.84
C ILE A 46 16.47 11.42 2.62
N ARG A 47 16.79 11.85 1.39
CA ARG A 47 16.87 13.28 1.06
C ARG A 47 15.52 13.99 1.24
N THR A 48 14.45 13.38 0.77
CA THR A 48 13.08 13.92 0.88
C THR A 48 12.66 14.04 2.33
N GLU A 49 12.86 12.99 3.11
CA GLU A 49 12.64 12.94 4.55
C GLU A 49 13.41 14.05 5.29
N THR A 50 14.69 14.21 4.98
CA THR A 50 15.56 15.24 5.58
C THR A 50 15.04 16.65 5.31
N ILE A 51 14.64 16.93 4.06
CA ILE A 51 14.08 18.23 3.68
C ILE A 51 12.79 18.51 4.48
N LEU A 52 11.91 17.50 4.60
CA LEU A 52 10.64 17.64 5.31
C LEU A 52 10.83 17.82 6.81
N THR A 53 11.71 17.04 7.45
CA THR A 53 11.99 17.16 8.88
C THR A 53 12.68 18.48 9.21
N HIS A 54 13.65 18.93 8.39
CA HIS A 54 14.28 20.25 8.54
C HIS A 54 13.27 21.40 8.36
N ALA A 55 12.24 21.22 7.53
CA ALA A 55 11.13 22.15 7.41
C ALA A 55 10.11 22.08 8.58
N GLY A 56 10.43 21.34 9.65
CA GLY A 56 9.60 21.21 10.85
C GLY A 56 8.33 20.39 10.66
N LYS A 57 8.28 19.51 9.64
CA LYS A 57 7.15 18.60 9.43
C LYS A 57 7.29 17.35 10.31
N LYS A 58 6.16 16.82 10.75
CA LYS A 58 6.08 15.43 11.20
C LYS A 58 5.94 14.55 9.97
N VAL A 59 6.76 13.52 9.85
CA VAL A 59 6.78 12.64 8.67
C VAL A 59 6.40 11.23 9.08
N ILE A 60 5.45 10.65 8.35
CA ILE A 60 5.11 9.22 8.40
C ILE A 60 5.48 8.63 7.04
N VAL A 61 6.18 7.51 7.03
CA VAL A 61 6.51 6.75 5.82
C VAL A 61 5.75 5.43 5.89
N LEU A 62 5.01 5.13 4.83
CA LEU A 62 4.23 3.91 4.68
C LEU A 62 4.90 3.00 3.66
N GLY A 63 5.08 1.73 4.01
CA GLY A 63 5.50 0.68 3.06
C GLY A 63 4.44 0.36 2.01
N ASP A 64 4.66 -0.67 1.21
CA ASP A 64 3.72 -1.05 0.15
C ASP A 64 2.45 -1.69 0.70
N ALA A 65 1.31 -1.29 0.12
CA ALA A 65 0.04 -1.97 0.37
C ALA A 65 0.05 -3.35 -0.30
N PRO A 66 -0.65 -4.36 0.27
CA PRO A 66 -0.80 -5.63 -0.43
C PRO A 66 -1.58 -5.42 -1.72
N HIS A 67 -1.14 -6.14 -2.75
CA HIS A 67 -1.72 -6.19 -4.10
C HIS A 67 -2.35 -7.57 -4.32
N PHE A 68 -3.33 -7.68 -5.20
CA PHE A 68 -4.12 -8.91 -5.37
C PHE A 68 -4.16 -9.42 -6.81
N HIS A 69 -4.21 -10.74 -6.96
CA HIS A 69 -4.51 -11.43 -8.23
C HIS A 69 -6.00 -11.48 -8.56
N LEU A 70 -6.80 -10.62 -7.92
CA LEU A 70 -8.23 -10.46 -8.12
C LEU A 70 -8.57 -8.98 -8.08
N ASP A 71 -9.78 -8.62 -8.51
CA ASP A 71 -10.32 -7.27 -8.33
C ASP A 71 -11.10 -7.20 -6.99
N PRO A 72 -10.51 -6.63 -5.92
CA PRO A 72 -11.14 -6.58 -4.61
C PRO A 72 -12.36 -5.65 -4.58
N ALA A 73 -12.38 -4.61 -5.42
CA ALA A 73 -13.50 -3.70 -5.52
C ALA A 73 -14.70 -4.42 -6.14
N ARG A 74 -14.46 -5.21 -7.20
CA ARG A 74 -15.48 -6.07 -7.79
C ARG A 74 -16.03 -7.06 -6.77
N GLU A 75 -15.16 -7.78 -6.06
CA GLU A 75 -15.62 -8.76 -5.07
C GLU A 75 -16.43 -8.11 -3.95
N ALA A 76 -15.96 -6.98 -3.43
CA ALA A 76 -16.69 -6.23 -2.42
C ALA A 76 -18.08 -5.79 -2.93
N VAL A 77 -18.20 -5.20 -4.13
CA VAL A 77 -19.49 -4.76 -4.69
C VAL A 77 -20.42 -5.94 -4.95
N THR A 78 -19.89 -7.03 -5.49
CA THR A 78 -20.64 -8.24 -5.81
C THR A 78 -21.30 -8.85 -4.56
N ALA A 79 -20.64 -8.78 -3.40
CA ALA A 79 -21.18 -9.25 -2.13
C ALA A 79 -22.50 -8.56 -1.70
N PHE A 80 -22.83 -7.36 -2.21
CA PHE A 80 -24.10 -6.66 -1.91
C PHE A 80 -25.26 -7.01 -2.83
N MET A 81 -25.00 -7.77 -3.89
CA MET A 81 -25.98 -8.14 -4.89
C MET A 81 -26.13 -9.67 -4.91
N PRO A 82 -27.06 -10.26 -4.14
CA PRO A 82 -27.09 -11.71 -3.90
C PRO A 82 -27.11 -12.57 -5.17
N VAL A 83 -27.88 -12.16 -6.18
CA VAL A 83 -27.95 -12.86 -7.48
C VAL A 83 -26.62 -12.75 -8.22
N ARG A 84 -25.99 -11.56 -8.23
CA ARG A 84 -24.70 -11.34 -8.88
C ARG A 84 -23.58 -12.10 -8.16
N SER A 85 -23.57 -12.08 -6.83
CA SER A 85 -22.64 -12.88 -6.01
C SER A 85 -22.76 -14.35 -6.33
N TRP A 86 -23.97 -14.89 -6.37
CA TRP A 86 -24.16 -16.28 -6.72
C TRP A 86 -23.61 -16.59 -8.13
N VAL A 87 -23.94 -15.78 -9.14
CA VAL A 87 -23.45 -15.99 -10.52
C VAL A 87 -21.92 -15.86 -10.59
N GLU A 88 -21.34 -14.81 -10.03
CA GLU A 88 -19.89 -14.57 -10.08
C GLU A 88 -19.11 -15.66 -9.33
N HIS A 89 -19.61 -16.14 -8.19
CA HIS A 89 -18.97 -17.24 -7.46
C HIS A 89 -19.12 -18.61 -8.15
N GLN A 90 -20.14 -18.81 -8.99
CA GLN A 90 -20.22 -19.99 -9.85
C GLN A 90 -19.25 -19.91 -11.04
N LEU A 91 -19.07 -18.72 -11.61
CA LEU A 91 -18.16 -18.50 -12.74
C LEU A 91 -16.69 -18.45 -12.33
N ASP A 92 -16.42 -17.89 -11.15
CA ASP A 92 -15.10 -17.81 -10.55
C ASP A 92 -15.18 -18.12 -9.04
N PRO A 93 -15.07 -19.40 -8.66
CA PRO A 93 -15.07 -19.82 -7.27
C PRO A 93 -13.97 -19.18 -6.42
N ALA A 94 -12.93 -18.62 -7.05
CA ALA A 94 -11.88 -17.88 -6.35
C ALA A 94 -12.37 -16.61 -5.66
N LEU A 95 -13.45 -16.04 -6.18
CA LEU A 95 -14.04 -14.80 -5.69
C LEU A 95 -14.91 -15.05 -4.46
N ALA A 96 -15.26 -16.29 -4.08
CA ALA A 96 -16.11 -16.59 -2.91
C ALA A 96 -15.41 -16.37 -1.54
N LEU A 97 -14.80 -15.20 -1.35
CA LEU A 97 -13.97 -14.86 -0.22
C LEU A 97 -14.82 -14.31 0.93
N THR A 98 -14.94 -15.10 1.98
CA THR A 98 -15.74 -14.72 3.14
C THR A 98 -15.03 -13.67 3.99
N GLY A 99 -15.74 -12.62 4.39
CA GLY A 99 -15.27 -11.67 5.40
C GLY A 99 -14.28 -10.61 4.91
N GLY A 100 -14.09 -10.48 3.60
CA GLY A 100 -13.25 -9.43 3.03
C GLY A 100 -11.75 -9.66 3.17
N ILE A 101 -11.34 -10.92 3.29
CA ILE A 101 -9.93 -11.33 3.42
C ILE A 101 -9.58 -12.22 2.24
N ALA A 102 -8.57 -11.84 1.47
CA ALA A 102 -8.00 -12.66 0.42
C ALA A 102 -6.92 -13.57 1.01
N PRO A 103 -6.98 -14.89 0.78
CA PRO A 103 -5.97 -15.82 1.26
C PRO A 103 -4.64 -15.53 0.56
N LEU A 104 -3.51 -15.84 1.22
CA LEU A 104 -2.17 -15.50 0.74
C LEU A 104 -1.88 -15.90 -0.72
N PRO A 105 -2.34 -17.03 -1.27
CA PRO A 105 -2.15 -17.35 -2.69
C PRO A 105 -2.81 -16.37 -3.69
N ARG A 106 -3.68 -15.48 -3.21
CA ARG A 106 -4.34 -14.42 -4.00
C ARG A 106 -3.69 -13.05 -3.79
N VAL A 107 -2.63 -12.98 -3.00
CA VAL A 107 -1.93 -11.75 -2.65
C VAL A 107 -0.55 -11.76 -3.28
N VAL A 108 -0.22 -10.68 -3.99
CA VAL A 108 1.15 -10.38 -4.40
C VAL A 108 1.88 -9.82 -3.19
N THR A 109 2.87 -10.55 -2.71
CA THR A 109 3.65 -10.12 -1.53
C THR A 109 4.72 -9.12 -1.99
N PRO A 110 4.76 -7.90 -1.43
CA PRO A 110 5.78 -6.93 -1.80
C PRO A 110 7.19 -7.48 -1.62
N ALA A 111 8.09 -7.08 -2.51
CA ALA A 111 9.49 -7.49 -2.43
C ALA A 111 10.13 -7.06 -1.10
N ARG A 112 10.57 -8.03 -0.29
CA ARG A 112 11.15 -7.76 1.05
C ARG A 112 12.36 -6.83 1.01
N SER A 113 13.12 -6.84 -0.08
CA SER A 113 14.24 -5.92 -0.31
C SER A 113 13.80 -4.45 -0.34
N ILE A 114 12.63 -4.18 -0.91
CA ILE A 114 12.03 -2.84 -1.00
C ILE A 114 11.52 -2.39 0.35
N GLU A 115 10.72 -3.22 1.01
CA GLU A 115 10.20 -2.95 2.36
C GLU A 115 11.36 -2.62 3.32
N ASN A 116 12.43 -3.41 3.28
CA ASN A 116 13.63 -3.16 4.07
C ASN A 116 14.31 -1.82 3.71
N ALA A 117 14.36 -1.46 2.43
CA ALA A 117 14.97 -0.21 1.98
C ALA A 117 14.17 1.03 2.41
N VAL A 118 12.84 0.97 2.32
CA VAL A 118 11.93 2.03 2.78
C VAL A 118 12.01 2.17 4.30
N HIS A 119 11.95 1.06 5.05
CA HIS A 119 12.13 1.08 6.50
C HIS A 119 13.49 1.65 6.89
N ALA A 120 14.57 1.23 6.23
CA ALA A 120 15.91 1.73 6.51
C ALA A 120 16.06 3.24 6.23
N ALA A 121 15.40 3.76 5.19
CA ALA A 121 15.34 5.20 4.93
C ALA A 121 14.69 5.93 6.12
N ALA A 122 13.46 5.54 6.49
CA ALA A 122 12.70 6.16 7.55
C ALA A 122 13.42 6.17 8.91
N THR A 123 14.23 5.14 9.20
CA THR A 123 15.03 5.08 10.45
C THR A 123 16.31 5.93 10.42
N THR A 124 16.71 6.47 9.26
CA THR A 124 17.98 7.20 9.10
C THR A 124 17.93 8.64 9.63
N VAL A 125 16.85 9.38 9.34
CA VAL A 125 16.76 10.84 9.60
C VAL A 125 16.35 11.17 11.04
N GLY A 126 15.81 10.20 11.78
CA GLY A 126 15.33 10.38 13.16
C GLY A 126 14.01 11.18 13.23
N GLY A 127 13.16 10.83 14.20
CA GLY A 127 11.86 11.52 14.39
C GLY A 127 10.80 11.22 13.32
N ILE A 128 11.02 10.21 12.47
CA ILE A 128 10.09 9.73 11.46
C ILE A 128 9.40 8.47 11.96
N THR A 129 8.11 8.35 11.69
CA THR A 129 7.35 7.13 11.97
C THR A 129 7.29 6.27 10.71
N TYR A 130 7.69 5.01 10.81
CA TYR A 130 7.49 4.02 9.76
C TYR A 130 6.29 3.12 10.08
N ALA A 131 5.52 2.73 9.07
CA ALA A 131 4.54 1.66 9.19
C ALA A 131 4.47 0.79 7.92
N SER A 132 4.56 -0.53 8.11
CA SER A 132 4.30 -1.48 7.03
C SER A 132 2.79 -1.53 6.72
N LEU A 133 2.40 -1.24 5.48
CA LEU A 133 1.01 -1.44 5.08
C LEU A 133 0.69 -2.92 4.91
N TYR A 134 1.65 -3.73 4.45
CA TYR A 134 1.48 -5.18 4.43
C TYR A 134 1.11 -5.74 5.81
N GLU A 135 1.87 -5.44 6.86
CA GLU A 135 1.57 -5.94 8.22
C GLU A 135 0.26 -5.38 8.80
N ARG A 136 -0.19 -4.20 8.33
CA ARG A 136 -1.46 -3.60 8.76
C ARG A 136 -2.67 -4.25 8.12
N PHE A 137 -2.55 -4.68 6.86
CA PHE A 137 -3.64 -5.27 6.11
C PHE A 137 -3.64 -6.80 6.18
N CYS A 138 -2.50 -7.42 6.47
CA CYS A 138 -2.31 -8.86 6.39
C CYS A 138 -2.15 -9.53 7.75
N THR A 139 -2.65 -10.75 7.83
CA THR A 139 -2.46 -11.69 8.94
C THR A 139 -2.05 -13.05 8.37
N LEU A 140 -1.83 -14.04 9.24
CA LEU A 140 -1.61 -15.42 8.80
C LEU A 140 -2.80 -16.00 7.99
N GLN A 141 -4.00 -15.42 8.12
CA GLN A 141 -5.18 -15.84 7.37
C GLN A 141 -5.26 -15.24 5.96
N GLY A 142 -4.45 -14.22 5.67
CA GLY A 142 -4.51 -13.47 4.42
C GLY A 142 -4.60 -11.96 4.64
N CYS A 143 -4.85 -11.24 3.55
CA CYS A 143 -4.86 -9.78 3.52
C CYS A 143 -6.27 -9.24 3.33
N ARG A 144 -6.63 -8.27 4.16
CA ARG A 144 -7.94 -7.64 4.15
C ARG A 144 -8.05 -6.71 2.96
N PHE A 145 -9.11 -6.89 2.17
CA PHE A 145 -9.46 -6.01 1.07
C PHE A 145 -10.81 -5.29 1.27
N SER A 146 -11.61 -5.71 2.25
CA SER A 146 -12.86 -5.01 2.59
C SER A 146 -13.19 -5.05 4.10
N ARG A 147 -14.10 -4.16 4.52
CA ARG A 147 -14.71 -4.14 5.86
C ARG A 147 -16.22 -4.04 5.71
N GLY A 148 -16.90 -5.18 5.85
CA GLY A 148 -18.32 -5.26 5.54
C GLY A 148 -18.54 -4.89 4.07
N ALA A 149 -19.23 -3.76 3.85
CA ALA A 149 -19.53 -3.26 2.51
C ALA A 149 -18.54 -2.32 1.86
N ALA A 150 -17.62 -1.79 2.66
CA ALA A 150 -16.63 -0.88 2.13
C ALA A 150 -15.45 -1.67 1.58
N SER A 151 -15.19 -1.53 0.27
CA SER A 151 -13.89 -1.92 -0.29
C SER A 151 -12.80 -1.00 0.26
N LEU A 152 -11.70 -1.59 0.71
CA LEU A 152 -10.49 -0.86 1.07
C LEU A 152 -9.65 -0.49 -0.17
N TYR A 153 -10.05 -0.97 -1.34
CA TYR A 153 -9.33 -0.82 -2.59
C TYR A 153 -10.25 -0.34 -3.72
N VAL A 154 -9.70 0.41 -4.69
CA VAL A 154 -10.43 0.83 -5.90
C VAL A 154 -10.14 -0.08 -7.09
N ASP A 155 -9.00 -0.75 -7.09
CA ASP A 155 -8.59 -1.78 -8.04
C ASP A 155 -7.73 -2.84 -7.30
N SER A 156 -6.92 -3.63 -8.00
CA SER A 156 -6.11 -4.66 -7.35
C SER A 156 -5.05 -4.12 -6.39
N GLN A 157 -4.66 -2.84 -6.45
CA GLN A 157 -3.51 -2.29 -5.73
C GLN A 157 -3.81 -0.98 -4.99
N HIS A 158 -4.60 -0.07 -5.57
CA HIS A 158 -4.82 1.25 -5.04
C HIS A 158 -5.84 1.24 -3.90
N LEU A 159 -5.49 1.88 -2.78
CA LEU A 159 -6.40 2.05 -1.65
C LEU A 159 -7.54 3.03 -1.99
N SER A 160 -8.75 2.69 -1.52
CA SER A 160 -9.89 3.62 -1.49
C SER A 160 -9.73 4.64 -0.36
N GLY A 161 -10.64 5.61 -0.26
CA GLY A 161 -10.68 6.52 0.90
C GLY A 161 -10.79 5.78 2.23
N VAL A 162 -11.65 4.74 2.30
CA VAL A 162 -11.78 3.88 3.49
C VAL A 162 -10.52 3.05 3.71
N GLY A 163 -9.85 2.61 2.65
CA GLY A 163 -8.53 1.97 2.71
C GLY A 163 -7.47 2.88 3.31
N GLY A 164 -7.43 4.15 2.91
CA GLY A 164 -6.52 5.16 3.46
C GLY A 164 -6.78 5.44 4.93
N GLU A 165 -8.04 5.55 5.35
CA GLU A 165 -8.40 5.69 6.76
C GLU A 165 -7.98 4.47 7.59
N PHE A 166 -8.18 3.27 7.05
CA PHE A 166 -7.72 2.03 7.67
C PHE A 166 -6.19 2.00 7.80
N ALA A 167 -5.47 2.36 6.73
CA ALA A 167 -4.01 2.42 6.69
C ALA A 167 -3.45 3.37 7.76
N LEU A 168 -4.10 4.51 7.98
CA LEU A 168 -3.66 5.56 8.89
C LEU A 168 -4.15 5.38 10.33
N ASN A 169 -5.09 4.45 10.58
CA ASN A 169 -5.66 4.23 11.90
C ASN A 169 -4.56 3.94 12.95
N GLY A 170 -4.55 4.71 14.04
CA GLY A 170 -3.56 4.61 15.11
C GLY A 170 -2.17 5.17 14.78
N LEU A 171 -1.92 5.65 13.55
CA LEU A 171 -0.70 6.39 13.18
C LEU A 171 -0.89 7.90 13.34
N ILE A 172 -2.12 8.36 13.15
CA ILE A 172 -2.49 9.76 13.26
C ILE A 172 -3.52 9.92 14.36
N ASN A 173 -3.21 10.75 15.35
CA ASN A 173 -4.20 11.26 16.28
C ASN A 173 -4.92 12.42 15.60
N VAL A 174 -5.82 12.10 14.66
CA VAL A 174 -6.74 13.11 14.13
C VAL A 174 -7.88 13.21 15.13
N ALA A 175 -8.18 14.42 15.61
CA ALA A 175 -9.50 14.67 16.18
C ALA A 175 -10.53 14.26 15.11
N PRO A 176 -11.62 13.54 15.47
CA PRO A 176 -12.61 13.10 14.51
C PRO A 176 -13.03 14.29 13.64
N SER A 177 -12.84 14.14 12.33
CA SER A 177 -13.28 15.17 11.40
C SER A 177 -14.80 15.30 11.56
N THR A 178 -15.27 16.50 11.81
CA THR A 178 -16.69 16.85 11.75
C THR A 178 -17.12 16.81 10.28
N MET A 179 -17.25 15.61 9.72
CA MET A 179 -18.01 15.35 8.52
C MET A 179 -19.10 14.34 8.87
N ALA A 180 -19.94 14.73 9.83
CA ALA A 180 -21.33 14.33 9.88
C ALA A 180 -22.14 15.54 9.43
N ASP A 181 -23.13 15.27 8.58
CA ASP A 181 -24.17 16.17 8.06
C ASP A 181 -23.79 17.12 6.92
N LYS A 182 -23.91 16.61 5.68
CA LYS A 182 -24.75 17.22 4.64
C LYS A 182 -25.43 16.16 3.79
#